data_AF-P87350-F1
#
_entry.id   AF-P87350-F1
#
_cell.length_a   1.000
_cell.length_b   1.000
_cell.length_c   1.000
_cell.angle_alpha   90.00
_cell.angle_beta   90.00
_cell.angle_gamma   90.00
#
_symmetry.space_group_name_H-M   'P 1'
#
loop_
_entity.id
_entity.type
_entity.pdbx_description
1 polymer ?
#
loop_
_entity_poly.entity_id
_entity_poly.type
_entity_poly.pdbx_seq_one_letter_code
_entity_poly.pdbx_strand_id
1 'polypeptide(L)'
;KESAAAKFRRQHMDAGSSSSGNSNYCNQMMKRRRMTHGRCKPVNTFVHESLDSVKAVCSQKNITCKNGQPNCYQSNSTMNITDCRETGSSKYPNCAYKTSQKQKYITVACEGNPYVPVHFDGSVFLPATPLPSLPAPHKHRLLWLEGNNSS
;
A
#
# COMPACT_ATOMS: atom_id res chain seq x y z
N LYS A 1 24.79 2.77 -0.70
CA LYS A 1 23.50 2.91 0.03
C LYS A 1 22.37 2.62 -0.95
N GLU A 2 21.38 1.80 -0.59
CA GLU A 2 20.22 1.49 -1.47
C GLU A 2 19.22 2.65 -1.43
N SER A 3 18.69 3.08 -2.59
CA SER A 3 17.63 4.10 -2.65
C SER A 3 16.28 3.53 -2.21
N ALA A 4 15.34 4.39 -1.81
CA ALA A 4 14.01 3.95 -1.39
C ALA A 4 13.26 3.19 -2.49
N ALA A 5 13.34 3.67 -3.74
CA ALA A 5 12.77 2.98 -4.90
C ALA A 5 13.45 1.63 -5.19
N ALA A 6 14.78 1.53 -5.05
CA ALA A 6 15.49 0.25 -5.20
C ALA A 6 15.09 -0.75 -4.10
N LYS A 7 14.94 -0.28 -2.86
CA LYS A 7 14.44 -1.08 -1.73
C LYS A 7 13.01 -1.55 -1.98
N PHE A 8 12.12 -0.69 -2.47
CA PHE A 8 10.75 -1.06 -2.84
C PHE A 8 10.76 -2.20 -3.87
N ARG A 9 11.50 -2.03 -4.97
CA ARG A 9 11.63 -3.06 -6.03
C ARG A 9 12.11 -4.38 -5.46
N ARG A 10 13.16 -4.37 -4.64
CA ARG A 10 13.70 -5.58 -4.02
C ARG A 10 12.69 -6.26 -3.10
N GLN A 11 11.95 -5.50 -2.30
CA GLN A 11 11.05 -6.08 -1.29
C GLN A 11 9.66 -6.45 -1.82
N HIS A 12 9.18 -5.80 -2.87
CA HIS A 12 7.77 -5.87 -3.26
C HIS A 12 7.51 -6.23 -4.73
N MET A 13 8.51 -6.22 -5.63
CA MET A 13 8.28 -6.55 -7.04
C MET A 13 8.73 -7.97 -7.37
N ASP A 14 7.92 -8.75 -8.08
CA ASP A 14 8.30 -10.05 -8.65
C ASP A 14 7.57 -10.26 -9.99
N ALA A 15 7.90 -9.39 -10.95
CA ALA A 15 7.28 -9.31 -12.26
C ALA A 15 7.43 -10.63 -13.04
N GLY A 16 6.36 -11.05 -13.72
CA GLY A 16 6.38 -12.22 -14.62
C GLY A 16 6.42 -13.59 -13.91
N SER A 17 6.26 -13.62 -12.59
CA SER A 17 6.10 -14.85 -11.82
C SER A 17 4.74 -14.87 -11.12
N SER A 18 4.32 -16.02 -10.61
CA SER A 18 3.23 -16.13 -9.65
C SER A 18 3.62 -17.12 -8.57
N SER A 19 3.04 -17.00 -7.38
CA SER A 19 3.18 -18.01 -6.33
C SER A 19 2.20 -19.18 -6.49
N SER A 20 1.46 -19.25 -7.61
CA SER A 20 0.40 -20.23 -7.84
C SER A 20 0.94 -21.65 -7.70
N GLY A 21 0.31 -22.43 -6.81
CA GLY A 21 0.72 -23.81 -6.49
C GLY A 21 2.02 -23.95 -5.68
N ASN A 22 2.75 -22.87 -5.38
CA ASN A 22 4.01 -22.93 -4.67
C ASN A 22 3.85 -22.43 -3.21
N SER A 23 3.52 -23.35 -2.31
CA SER A 23 3.41 -23.05 -0.86
C SER A 23 4.73 -22.54 -0.25
N ASN A 24 5.87 -22.88 -0.85
CA ASN A 24 7.21 -22.52 -0.39
C ASN A 24 7.72 -21.18 -0.96
N TYR A 25 6.96 -20.52 -1.83
CA TYR A 25 7.34 -19.28 -2.50
C TYR A 25 7.84 -18.23 -1.50
N CYS A 26 7.08 -17.95 -0.44
CA CYS A 26 7.46 -16.94 0.53
C CYS A 26 8.76 -17.28 1.28
N ASN A 27 9.00 -18.54 1.65
CA ASN A 27 10.25 -18.94 2.31
C ASN A 27 11.48 -18.64 1.44
N GLN A 28 11.40 -18.99 0.16
CA GLN A 28 12.47 -18.74 -0.81
C GLN A 28 12.64 -17.25 -1.08
N MET A 29 11.54 -16.54 -1.31
CA MET A 29 11.56 -15.14 -1.70
C MET A 29 11.99 -14.21 -0.58
N MET A 30 11.49 -14.42 0.64
CA MET A 30 11.90 -13.62 1.80
C MET A 30 13.41 -13.71 2.04
N LYS A 31 13.99 -14.91 1.88
CA LYS A 31 15.44 -15.14 1.95
C LYS A 31 16.19 -14.49 0.79
N ARG A 32 15.78 -14.78 -0.45
CA ARG A 32 16.39 -14.26 -1.69
C ARG A 32 16.43 -12.73 -1.73
N ARG A 33 15.40 -12.08 -1.20
CA ARG A 33 15.27 -10.62 -1.16
C ARG A 33 15.89 -9.98 0.10
N ARG A 34 16.63 -10.76 0.90
CA ARG A 34 17.33 -10.31 2.12
C ARG A 34 16.39 -9.71 3.18
N MET A 35 15.18 -10.25 3.29
CA MET A 35 14.20 -9.86 4.32
C MET A 35 14.24 -10.79 5.55
N THR A 36 15.12 -11.78 5.55
CA THR A 36 15.38 -12.69 6.67
C THR A 36 16.79 -12.49 7.27
N HIS A 37 17.50 -11.42 6.90
CA HIS A 37 18.86 -11.16 7.39
C HIS A 37 18.80 -10.46 8.75
N GLY A 38 19.38 -11.08 9.78
CA GLY A 38 19.39 -10.59 11.16
C GLY A 38 18.07 -10.78 11.94
N ARG A 39 16.93 -10.89 11.25
CA ARG A 39 15.63 -11.21 11.82
C ARG A 39 14.67 -11.70 10.73
N CYS A 40 13.58 -12.36 11.13
CA CYS A 40 12.46 -12.66 10.24
C CYS A 40 11.58 -11.40 10.10
N LYS A 41 11.35 -10.91 8.88
CA LYS A 41 10.41 -9.81 8.63
C LYS A 41 8.98 -10.39 8.71
N PRO A 42 8.15 -10.00 9.69
CA PRO A 42 6.91 -10.74 9.98
C PRO A 42 5.88 -10.79 8.85
N VAL A 43 5.80 -9.72 8.05
CA VAL A 43 4.86 -9.60 6.93
C VAL A 43 5.52 -8.94 5.73
N ASN A 44 5.16 -9.40 4.54
CA ASN A 44 5.54 -8.77 3.27
C ASN A 44 4.53 -9.13 2.19
N THR A 45 4.43 -8.31 1.14
CA THR A 45 3.64 -8.60 -0.05
C THR A 45 4.50 -8.44 -1.28
N PHE A 46 4.43 -9.41 -2.20
CA PHE A 46 5.01 -9.32 -3.54
C PHE A 46 3.92 -9.02 -4.56
N VAL A 47 4.22 -8.16 -5.53
CA VAL A 47 3.34 -7.77 -6.63
C VAL A 47 3.89 -8.40 -7.91
N HIS A 48 3.01 -9.13 -8.60
CA HIS A 48 3.31 -9.94 -9.78
C HIS A 48 2.99 -9.23 -11.09
N GLU A 49 3.04 -7.90 -11.08
CA GLU A 49 2.79 -7.05 -12.23
C GLU A 49 4.09 -6.50 -12.82
N SER A 50 4.01 -5.91 -14.01
CA SER A 50 5.13 -5.16 -14.56
C SER A 50 5.53 -3.99 -13.67
N LEU A 51 6.81 -3.61 -13.69
CA LEU A 51 7.28 -2.45 -12.92
C LEU A 51 6.56 -1.16 -13.35
N ASP A 52 6.25 -1.01 -14.63
CA ASP A 52 5.61 0.19 -15.15
C ASP A 52 4.13 0.25 -14.75
N SER A 53 3.44 -0.90 -14.70
CA SER A 53 2.08 -1.00 -14.13
C SER A 53 2.03 -0.55 -12.66
N VAL A 54 3.03 -0.93 -11.85
CA VAL A 54 3.09 -0.53 -10.43
C VAL A 54 3.52 0.93 -10.27
N LYS A 55 4.41 1.45 -11.12
CA LYS A 55 4.74 2.89 -11.13
C LYS A 55 3.53 3.74 -11.50
N ALA A 56 2.72 3.30 -12.46
CA ALA A 56 1.51 4.00 -12.87
C ALA A 56 0.48 4.16 -11.74
N VAL A 57 0.59 3.41 -10.63
CA VAL A 57 -0.26 3.63 -9.46
C VAL A 57 -0.04 5.01 -8.85
N CYS A 58 1.16 5.57 -8.95
CA CYS A 58 1.49 6.90 -8.40
C CYS A 58 0.74 8.07 -9.04
N SER A 59 -0.03 7.84 -10.12
CA SER A 59 -0.89 8.82 -10.77
C SER A 59 -2.37 8.43 -10.77
N GLN A 60 -2.75 7.43 -9.95
CA GLN A 60 -4.12 6.94 -9.82
C GLN A 60 -4.81 7.59 -8.61
N LYS A 61 -5.64 6.85 -7.88
CA LYS A 61 -6.44 7.41 -6.80
C LYS A 61 -5.58 7.78 -5.60
N ASN A 62 -5.41 9.08 -5.33
CA ASN A 62 -4.77 9.57 -4.11
C ASN A 62 -5.60 9.22 -2.87
N ILE A 63 -4.94 8.71 -1.84
CA ILE A 63 -5.51 8.41 -0.53
C ILE A 63 -4.50 8.74 0.58
N THR A 64 -4.99 8.95 1.79
CA THR A 64 -4.13 9.11 2.96
C THR A 64 -3.49 7.76 3.31
N CYS A 65 -2.17 7.74 3.46
CA CYS A 65 -1.42 6.59 3.96
C CYS A 65 -1.84 6.22 5.38
N LYS A 66 -1.53 5.00 5.85
CA LYS A 66 -1.78 4.59 7.25
C LYS A 66 -1.05 5.44 8.29
N ASN A 67 0.04 6.08 7.90
CA ASN A 67 0.80 7.00 8.74
C ASN A 67 0.32 8.48 8.65
N GLY A 68 -0.77 8.76 7.94
CA GLY A 68 -1.33 10.10 7.78
C GLY A 68 -0.75 10.92 6.62
N GLN A 69 0.29 10.44 5.92
CA GLN A 69 0.89 11.17 4.80
C GLN A 69 -0.03 11.17 3.56
N PRO A 70 -0.09 12.27 2.78
CA PRO A 70 -0.97 12.39 1.62
C PRO A 70 -0.35 11.84 0.31
N ASN A 71 0.75 11.09 0.39
CA ASN A 71 1.48 10.60 -0.78
C ASN A 71 1.21 9.14 -1.12
N CYS A 72 0.10 8.57 -0.62
CA CYS A 72 -0.34 7.23 -0.99
C CYS A 72 -1.31 7.26 -2.16
N TYR A 73 -1.18 6.24 -3.01
CA TYR A 73 -2.06 6.05 -4.15
C TYR A 73 -2.52 4.61 -4.17
N GLN A 74 -3.81 4.43 -4.44
CA GLN A 74 -4.42 3.14 -4.62
C GLN A 74 -4.55 2.82 -6.10
N SER A 75 -4.32 1.56 -6.45
CA SER A 75 -4.56 1.09 -7.81
C SER A 75 -6.05 1.19 -8.18
N ASN A 76 -6.35 1.49 -9.44
CA ASN A 76 -7.72 1.50 -10.00
C ASN A 76 -8.22 0.10 -10.35
N SER A 77 -7.31 -0.86 -10.47
CA SER A 77 -7.59 -2.27 -10.74
C SER A 77 -6.92 -3.14 -9.70
N THR A 78 -7.45 -4.35 -9.50
CA THR A 78 -6.78 -5.37 -8.70
C THR A 78 -5.51 -5.84 -9.40
N MET A 79 -4.48 -6.13 -8.61
CA MET A 79 -3.21 -6.70 -9.07
C MET A 79 -3.01 -8.08 -8.46
N ASN A 80 -2.31 -8.95 -9.18
CA ASN A 80 -1.90 -10.24 -8.65
C ASN A 80 -0.79 -10.06 -7.61
N ILE A 81 -1.05 -10.51 -6.39
CA ILE A 81 -0.13 -10.36 -5.26
C ILE A 81 0.04 -11.67 -4.50
N THR A 82 1.15 -11.76 -3.76
CA THR A 82 1.37 -12.80 -2.77
C THR A 82 1.65 -12.18 -1.42
N ASP A 83 0.78 -12.47 -0.46
CA ASP A 83 1.01 -12.15 0.94
C ASP A 83 1.89 -13.23 1.57
N CYS A 84 2.99 -12.80 2.20
CA CYS A 84 3.88 -13.60 3.01
C CYS A 84 3.70 -13.23 4.47
N ARG A 85 3.28 -14.19 5.29
CA ARG A 85 3.11 -14.01 6.73
C ARG A 85 3.93 -15.03 7.48
N GLU A 86 4.76 -14.58 8.40
CA GLU A 86 5.52 -15.45 9.29
C GLU A 86 4.59 -16.40 10.04
N THR A 87 4.96 -17.68 10.09
CA THR A 87 4.22 -18.74 10.80
C THR A 87 4.53 -18.70 12.30
N GLY A 88 3.62 -19.20 13.14
CA GLY A 88 3.83 -19.25 14.59
C GLY A 88 5.03 -20.11 15.03
N SER A 89 5.45 -21.06 14.19
CA SER A 89 6.62 -21.92 14.43
C SER A 89 7.94 -21.36 13.88
N SER A 90 7.90 -20.19 13.22
CA SER A 90 9.08 -19.57 12.64
C SER A 90 10.06 -19.09 13.71
N LYS A 91 11.35 -19.37 13.53
CA LYS A 91 12.42 -18.91 14.43
C LYS A 91 13.67 -18.59 13.63
N TYR A 92 14.24 -17.41 13.82
CA TYR A 92 15.52 -17.03 13.21
C TYR A 92 16.62 -18.04 13.63
N PRO A 93 17.48 -18.51 12.70
CA PRO A 93 17.62 -18.11 11.29
C PRO A 93 16.69 -18.84 10.29
N ASN A 94 15.89 -19.79 10.75
CA ASN A 94 14.99 -20.63 9.94
C ASN A 94 13.60 -20.01 9.80
N CYS A 95 13.51 -18.84 9.18
CA CYS A 95 12.25 -18.11 9.00
C CYS A 95 11.28 -18.89 8.10
N ALA A 96 10.05 -19.11 8.58
CA ALA A 96 9.01 -19.85 7.87
C ALA A 96 7.75 -18.99 7.68
N TYR A 97 7.20 -19.01 6.47
CA TYR A 97 6.13 -18.15 6.01
C TYR A 97 4.98 -18.94 5.38
N LYS A 98 3.75 -18.51 5.68
CA LYS A 98 2.56 -18.88 4.92
C LYS A 98 2.50 -18.03 3.66
N THR A 99 2.42 -18.71 2.51
CA THR A 99 2.20 -18.10 1.20
C THR A 99 0.69 -17.99 0.94
N SER A 100 0.21 -16.83 0.47
CA SER A 100 -1.19 -16.64 0.11
C SER A 100 -1.32 -15.74 -1.12
N GLN A 101 -1.63 -16.34 -2.27
CA GLN A 101 -1.91 -15.62 -3.50
C GLN A 101 -3.29 -14.97 -3.45
N LYS A 102 -3.39 -13.72 -3.92
CA LYS A 102 -4.64 -12.95 -3.94
C LYS A 102 -4.66 -12.00 -5.14
N GLN A 103 -5.86 -11.56 -5.50
CA GLN A 103 -6.08 -10.39 -6.36
C GLN A 103 -6.67 -9.28 -5.51
N LYS A 104 -5.98 -8.14 -5.42
CA LYS A 104 -6.36 -7.01 -4.56
C LYS A 104 -5.93 -5.68 -5.14
N TYR A 105 -6.60 -4.62 -4.74
CA TYR A 105 -6.10 -3.27 -4.93
C TYR A 105 -4.90 -3.05 -4.01
N ILE A 106 -3.83 -2.45 -4.53
CA ILE A 106 -2.63 -2.13 -3.75
C ILE A 106 -2.60 -0.64 -3.44
N THR A 107 -2.00 -0.31 -2.30
CA THR A 107 -1.69 1.07 -1.92
C THR A 107 -0.18 1.21 -1.78
N VAL A 108 0.39 2.18 -2.47
CA VAL A 108 1.82 2.49 -2.43
C VAL A 108 2.03 3.96 -2.11
N ALA A 109 3.06 4.26 -1.32
CA ALA A 109 3.52 5.64 -1.14
C ALA A 109 4.53 5.97 -2.25
N CYS A 110 4.40 7.15 -2.84
CA CYS A 110 5.22 7.58 -3.97
C CYS A 110 5.97 8.87 -3.65
N GLU A 111 7.24 8.93 -4.10
CA GLU A 111 8.14 10.06 -3.84
C GLU A 111 9.14 10.22 -5.00
N GLY A 112 9.81 11.38 -5.03
CA GLY A 112 10.96 11.64 -5.91
C GLY A 112 10.62 12.22 -7.29
N ASN A 113 11.66 12.36 -8.11
CA ASN A 113 11.58 12.73 -9.52
C ASN A 113 12.53 11.83 -10.33
N PRO A 114 12.04 10.81 -11.07
CA PRO A 114 10.63 10.54 -11.35
C PRO A 114 9.84 10.12 -10.11
N TYR A 115 8.54 10.41 -10.10
CA TYR A 115 7.64 10.12 -8.99
C TYR A 115 7.25 8.63 -9.00
N VAL A 116 7.86 7.85 -8.11
CA VAL A 116 7.80 6.38 -8.15
C VAL A 116 7.52 5.77 -6.77
N PRO A 117 7.07 4.50 -6.71
CA PRO A 117 6.78 3.83 -5.44
C PRO A 117 8.03 3.65 -4.58
N VAL A 118 7.91 3.99 -3.30
CA VAL A 118 8.97 3.86 -2.28
C VAL A 118 8.54 3.02 -1.08
N HIS A 119 7.24 2.84 -0.87
CA HIS A 119 6.69 2.04 0.22
C HIS A 119 5.41 1.31 -0.22
N PHE A 120 5.19 0.10 0.32
CA PHE A 120 3.94 -0.63 0.19
C PHE A 120 3.12 -0.46 1.47
N ASP A 121 2.04 0.32 1.40
CA ASP A 121 1.22 0.66 2.56
C ASP A 121 0.19 -0.43 2.88
N GLY A 122 -0.35 -1.10 1.85
CA GLY A 122 -1.28 -2.20 2.06
C GLY A 122 -1.97 -2.72 0.80
N SER A 123 -2.90 -3.65 1.03
CA SER A 123 -3.79 -4.16 -0.01
C SER A 123 -5.20 -4.42 0.53
N VAL A 124 -6.21 -4.14 -0.29
CA VAL A 124 -7.63 -4.25 0.08
C VAL A 124 -8.41 -4.96 -1.03
N PHE A 125 -9.52 -5.60 -0.67
CA PHE A 125 -10.39 -6.29 -1.64
C PHE A 125 -11.33 -5.34 -2.38
N LEU A 126 -11.69 -4.22 -1.75
CA LEU A 126 -12.57 -3.22 -2.32
C LEU A 126 -11.77 -1.96 -2.65
N PRO A 127 -12.09 -1.25 -3.74
CA PRO A 127 -11.49 0.05 -3.99
C PRO A 127 -11.89 0.98 -2.85
N ALA A 128 -11.04 1.95 -2.55
CA ALA A 128 -11.43 3.07 -1.73
C ALA A 128 -12.63 3.71 -2.44
N THR A 129 -13.72 3.94 -1.74
CA THR A 129 -14.80 4.77 -2.26
C THR A 129 -14.32 6.21 -2.29
N PRO A 130 -14.71 7.05 -3.26
CA PRO A 130 -14.64 8.48 -3.05
C PRO A 130 -15.44 8.76 -1.77
N LEU A 131 -14.82 9.36 -0.75
CA LEU A 131 -15.62 9.91 0.33
C LEU A 131 -16.59 10.90 -0.34
N PRO A 132 -17.91 10.80 -0.15
CA PRO A 132 -18.77 11.90 -0.50
C PRO A 132 -18.20 13.12 0.21
N SER A 133 -17.90 14.19 -0.51
CA SER A 133 -17.55 15.46 0.13
C SER A 133 -18.69 15.78 1.09
N LEU A 134 -18.44 15.70 2.39
CA LEU A 134 -19.41 16.15 3.38
C LEU A 134 -19.80 17.57 2.97
N PRO A 135 -21.09 17.90 2.81
CA PRO A 135 -21.48 19.27 2.55
C PRO A 135 -20.85 20.13 3.64
N ALA A 136 -20.16 21.20 3.22
CA ALA A 136 -19.60 22.14 4.16
C ALA A 136 -20.71 22.58 5.12
N PRO A 137 -20.47 22.65 6.44
CA PRO A 137 -21.49 23.07 7.37
C PRO A 137 -22.05 24.43 6.89
N HIS A 138 -23.35 24.48 6.63
CA HIS A 138 -24.02 25.73 6.31
C HIS A 138 -23.77 26.68 7.46
N LYS A 139 -22.98 27.74 7.21
CA LYS A 139 -22.88 28.87 8.12
C LYS A 139 -24.26 29.52 8.17
N HIS A 140 -25.06 29.20 9.18
CA HIS A 140 -26.23 30.00 9.50
C HIS A 140 -25.73 31.40 9.83
N ARG A 141 -25.91 32.33 8.88
CA ARG A 141 -25.68 33.76 9.09
C ARG A 141 -26.76 34.25 10.04
N LEU A 142 -26.40 34.43 11.31
CA LEU A 142 -27.21 35.19 12.26
C LEU A 142 -27.34 36.62 11.71
N LEU A 143 -28.53 36.95 11.19
CA LEU A 143 -28.94 38.34 10.97
C LEU A 143 -29.50 38.84 12.30
N TRP A 144 -28.74 39.68 12.98
CA TRP A 144 -29.27 40.50 14.08
C TRP A 144 -30.10 41.62 13.44
N LEU A 145 -31.42 41.60 13.69
CA LEU A 145 -32.31 42.72 13.42
C LEU A 145 -32.15 43.71 14.57
N GLU A 146 -31.46 44.82 14.33
CA GLU A 146 -31.46 45.97 15.23
C GLU A 146 -32.83 46.66 15.12
N GLY A 147 -33.63 46.53 16.18
CA GLY A 147 -34.88 47.25 16.35
C GLY A 147 -34.61 48.70 16.77
N ASN A 148 -34.94 49.65 15.91
CA ASN A 148 -35.08 51.06 16.25
C ASN A 148 -36.57 51.31 16.58
N ASN A 149 -36.87 51.64 17.83
CA ASN A 149 -38.17 52.18 18.22
C ASN A 149 -37.95 53.63 18.67
N SER A 150 -38.46 54.57 17.88
CA SER A 150 -38.52 55.99 18.20
C SER A 150 -39.99 56.40 18.28
N SER A 151 -40.43 56.72 19.51
CA SER A 151 -41.39 57.76 19.88
C SER A 151 -41.45 57.84 21.40
#